data_AF-A0A1S6IPM7-F1
#
_entry.id   AF-A0A1S6IPM7-F1
#
_cell.length_a   1.000
_cell.length_b   1.000
_cell.length_c   1.000
_cell.angle_alpha   90.00
_cell.angle_beta   90.00
_cell.angle_gamma   90.00
#
_symmetry.space_group_name_H-M   'P 1'
#
loop_
_entity.id
_entity.type
_entity.pdbx_description
1 polymer ?
#
loop_
_entity_poly.entity_id
_entity_poly.type
_entity_poly.pdbx_seq_one_letter_code
_entity_poly.pdbx_strand_id
1 'polypeptide(L)' 'MKFNSKPIFRALFWIALFIVLAVVLFAVGLMIGYGVVGGQSTFDIFKPETWHHITDYISQ' A
#
# COMPACT_ATOMS: atom_id res chain seq x y z
N MET A 1 35.98 -0.26 18.73
CA MET A 1 34.86 0.28 17.93
C MET A 1 33.76 0.76 18.87
N LYS A 2 33.57 2.07 19.06
CA LYS A 2 32.42 2.61 19.80
C LYS A 2 31.26 2.77 18.81
N PHE A 3 30.38 1.78 18.74
CA PHE A 3 29.11 1.93 18.02
C PHE A 3 28.24 2.90 18.81
N ASN A 4 28.25 4.16 18.39
CA ASN A 4 27.29 5.13 18.87
C ASN A 4 25.93 4.76 18.24
N SER A 5 25.03 4.15 19.01
CA SER A 5 23.76 3.57 18.51
C SER A 5 22.64 4.60 18.29
N LYS A 6 22.86 5.84 18.75
CA LYS A 6 21.90 6.96 18.64
C LYS A 6 21.48 7.33 17.20
N PRO A 7 22.35 7.34 16.17
CA PRO A 7 21.95 7.66 14.80
C PRO A 7 21.21 6.50 14.11
N ILE A 8 21.46 5.25 14.50
CA ILE A 8 20.85 4.05 13.90
C ILE A 8 19.35 4.02 14.20
N PHE A 9 18.96 4.31 15.44
CA PHE A 9 17.54 4.34 15.83
C PHE A 9 16.77 5.44 15.10
N ARG A 10 17.40 6.61 14.90
CA ARG A 10 16.81 7.72 14.14
C ARG A 10 16.65 7.37 12.66
N ALA A 11 17.65 6.72 12.06
CA ALA A 11 17.58 6.26 10.67
C ALA A 11 16.48 5.20 10.48
N LEU A 12 16.36 4.25 11.41
CA LEU A 12 15.34 3.21 11.37
C LEU A 12 13.91 3.79 11.43
N PHE A 13 13.70 4.80 12.26
CA PHE A 13 12.42 5.51 12.34
C PHE A 13 12.06 6.22 11.02
N TRP A 14 13.02 6.90 10.40
CA TRP A 14 12.82 7.57 9.11
C TRP A 14 12.56 6.58 7.98
N ILE A 15 13.28 5.44 7.97
CA ILE A 15 13.04 4.36 7.01
C ILE A 15 11.63 3.78 7.19
N ALA A 16 11.21 3.51 8.43
CA ALA A 16 9.87 3.03 8.70
C ALA A 16 8.80 4.03 8.23
N LEU A 17 9.00 5.33 8.48
CA LEU A 17 8.10 6.39 8.01
C LEU A 17 8.03 6.42 6.47
N PHE A 18 9.15 6.26 5.79
CA PHE A 18 9.21 6.23 4.34
C PHE A 18 8.48 5.01 3.76
N ILE A 19 8.63 3.83 4.38
CA ILE A 19 7.92 2.61 3.99
C ILE A 19 6.41 2.79 4.16
N VAL A 20 5.97 3.35 5.30
CA VAL A 20 4.54 3.64 5.53
C VAL A 20 4.00 4.58 4.46
N LEU A 21 4.75 5.63 4.13
CA LEU A 21 4.36 6.58 3.08
C LEU A 21 4.26 5.89 1.71
N ALA A 22 5.23 5.03 1.36
CA ALA A 22 5.19 4.25 0.13
C ALA A 22 3.96 3.31 0.06
N VAL A 23 3.61 2.65 1.16
CA VAL A 23 2.41 1.80 1.23
C VAL A 23 1.14 2.62 1.05
N VAL A 24 1.06 3.82 1.63
CA VAL A 24 -0.08 4.73 1.45
C VAL A 24 -0.18 5.18 -0.01
N LEU A 25 0.92 5.58 -0.64
CA LEU A 25 0.92 5.95 -2.06
C LEU A 25 0.49 4.79 -2.96
N PHE A 26 0.93 3.57 -2.64
CA PHE A 26 0.52 2.37 -3.35
C PHE A 26 -0.98 2.10 -3.20
N ALA A 27 -1.52 2.18 -1.97
CA ALA A 27 -2.94 2.04 -1.71
C ALA A 27 -3.76 3.11 -2.45
N VAL A 28 -3.31 4.37 -2.46
CA VAL A 28 -3.95 5.45 -3.24
C VAL A 28 -3.88 5.17 -4.74
N GLY A 29 -2.76 4.64 -5.24
CA GLY A 29 -2.62 4.21 -6.63
C GLY A 29 -3.60 3.10 -7.01
N LEU A 30 -3.77 2.10 -6.15
CA LEU A 30 -4.77 1.03 -6.33
C LEU A 30 -6.19 1.57 -6.27
N MET A 31 -6.46 2.49 -5.34
CA MET A 31 -7.72 3.19 -5.22
C MET A 31 -8.07 3.95 -6.50
N ILE A 32 -7.12 4.70 -7.06
CA ILE A 32 -7.30 5.40 -8.32
C ILE A 32 -7.47 4.40 -9.47
N GLY A 33 -6.63 3.38 -9.56
CA GLY A 33 -6.71 2.35 -10.61
C GLY A 33 -8.03 1.59 -10.59
N TYR A 34 -8.47 1.11 -9.43
CA TYR A 34 -9.70 0.34 -9.28
C TYR A 34 -10.94 1.23 -9.37
N GLY A 35 -10.94 2.38 -8.70
CA GLY A 35 -12.09 3.28 -8.63
C GLY A 35 -12.32 4.11 -9.88
N VAL A 36 -11.25 4.70 -10.45
CA VAL A 36 -11.38 5.58 -11.62
C VAL A 36 -11.47 4.79 -12.92
N VAL A 37 -10.72 3.68 -13.06
CA VAL A 37 -10.78 2.85 -14.29
C VAL A 37 -11.90 1.82 -14.21
N GLY A 38 -12.21 1.28 -13.03
CA GLY A 38 -13.25 0.26 -12.83
C GLY A 38 -14.66 0.81 -12.56
N GLY A 39 -14.82 2.11 -12.32
CA GLY A 39 -16.14 2.75 -12.14
C GLY A 39 -16.88 2.41 -10.85
N GLN A 40 -16.21 1.80 -9.87
CA GLN A 40 -16.79 1.44 -8.56
C GLN A 40 -16.24 2.30 -7.41
N SER A 41 -16.83 2.18 -6.22
CA SER A 41 -16.39 2.96 -5.05
C SER A 41 -14.96 2.61 -4.68
N THR A 42 -14.13 3.64 -4.55
CA THR A 42 -12.70 3.55 -4.23
C THR A 42 -12.39 2.79 -2.93
N PHE A 43 -13.37 2.71 -2.02
CA PHE A 43 -13.28 1.96 -0.77
C PHE A 43 -13.53 0.46 -0.92
N ASP A 44 -14.05 -0.01 -2.06
CA ASP A 44 -14.33 -1.43 -2.28
C ASP A 44 -13.04 -2.27 -2.38
N ILE A 45 -11.87 -1.66 -2.62
CA ILE A 45 -10.57 -2.36 -2.61
C ILE A 45 -10.27 -3.08 -1.28
N PHE A 46 -10.85 -2.58 -0.19
CA PHE A 46 -10.70 -3.15 1.15
C PHE A 46 -11.66 -4.31 1.40
N LYS A 47 -12.62 -4.53 0.51
CA LYS A 47 -13.59 -5.60 0.63
C LYS A 47 -13.09 -6.87 -0.06
N PRO A 48 -13.25 -8.04 0.56
CA PRO A 48 -12.83 -9.31 -0.02
C PRO A 48 -13.58 -9.65 -1.32
N GLU A 49 -14.80 -9.13 -1.48
CA GLU A 49 -15.64 -9.29 -2.68
C GLU A 49 -14.96 -8.73 -3.96
N THR A 50 -14.22 -7.62 -3.86
CA THR A 50 -13.43 -7.07 -4.98
C THR A 50 -12.34 -8.03 -5.45
N TRP A 51 -11.66 -8.69 -4.53
CA TRP A 51 -10.61 -9.65 -4.87
C TRP A 51 -11.17 -10.89 -5.57
N HIS A 52 -12.35 -11.36 -5.14
CA HIS A 52 -13.07 -12.43 -5.83
C HIS A 52 -13.43 -12.05 -7.28
N HIS A 53 -13.89 -10.83 -7.52
CA HIS A 53 -14.17 -10.35 -8.88
C HIS A 53 -12.90 -10.29 -9.75
N ILE A 54 -11.80 -9.76 -9.21
CA ILE A 54 -10.52 -9.70 -9.94
C ILE A 54 -10.02 -11.11 -10.30
N THR A 55 -10.10 -12.06 -9.35
CA THR A 55 -9.65 -13.44 -9.60
C THR A 55 -10.51 -14.14 -10.65
N ASP A 56 -11.82 -13.89 -10.66
CA ASP A 56 -12.71 -14.41 -11.69
C ASP A 56 -12.30 -13.90 -13.09
N TYR A 57 -12.02 -12.60 -13.23
CA TYR A 57 -11.55 -12.03 -14.49
C TYR A 57 -10.23 -12.61 -15.00
N ILE A 58 -9.29 -12.94 -14.11
CA ILE A 58 -8.00 -13.53 -14.49
C ILE A 58 -8.14 -15.03 -14.79
N SER A 59 -9.10 -15.69 -14.15
CA SER A 59 -9.36 -17.12 -14.35
C SER A 59 -10.13 -17.46 -15.63
N GLN A 60 -10.68 -16.44 -16.31
CA GLN A 60 -11.42 -16.53 -17.56
C GLN A 60 -10.51 -16.25 -18.76
#